data_AF-A0A6A4QFN2-F1
#
_entry.id   AF-A0A6A4QFN2-F1
#
_cell.length_a   1.000
_cell.length_b   1.000
_cell.length_c   1.000
_cell.angle_alpha   90.00
_cell.angle_beta   90.00
_cell.angle_gamma   90.00
#
_symmetry.space_group_name_H-M   'P 1'
#
loop_
_entity.id
_entity.type
_entity.pdbx_description
1 polymer ?
#
loop_
_entity_poly.entity_id
_entity_poly.type
_entity_poly.pdbx_seq_one_letter_code
_entity_poly.pdbx_strand_id
1 'polypeptide(L)'
;MATLLVKKNVLLLMLVAISMTLQMMVGVEAIDIGIAKDTSITMFNNISQPLTIHCKEKGYDDGFHTLSPGASYRFTITILRIFPRSLWFCSFNWTGAFHYFDIYVQKRDKGCGRHGCGWYIKKEGPCKIGGDCYPWMK
;
A
#
# COMPACT_ATOMS: atom_id res chain seq x y z
N MET A 1 -4.88 56.65 15.15
CA MET A 1 -5.15 55.21 15.39
C MET A 1 -5.38 54.42 14.10
N ALA A 2 -6.15 54.93 13.12
CA ALA A 2 -6.42 54.23 11.86
C ALA A 2 -5.15 53.89 11.02
N THR A 3 -4.17 54.79 10.94
CA THR A 3 -2.93 54.59 10.17
C THR A 3 -2.03 53.47 10.72
N LEU A 4 -2.02 53.26 12.04
CA LEU A 4 -1.29 52.17 12.70
C LEU A 4 -1.95 50.81 12.45
N LEU A 5 -3.28 50.77 12.44
CA LEU A 5 -4.06 49.58 12.08
C LEU A 5 -3.85 49.16 10.62
N VAL A 6 -3.86 50.13 9.70
CA VAL A 6 -3.57 49.88 8.28
C VAL A 6 -2.15 49.34 8.11
N LYS A 7 -1.15 49.93 8.79
CA LYS A 7 0.24 49.47 8.71
C LYS A 7 0.45 48.06 9.29
N LYS A 8 -0.27 47.70 10.36
CA LYS A 8 -0.25 46.35 10.96
C LYS A 8 -0.96 45.32 10.08
N ASN A 9 -2.09 45.67 9.47
CA ASN A 9 -2.79 44.80 8.52
C ASN A 9 -1.96 44.59 7.25
N VAL A 10 -1.32 45.65 6.74
CA VAL A 10 -0.39 45.54 5.62
C VAL A 10 0.81 44.65 6.00
N LEU A 11 1.42 44.86 7.16
CA LEU A 11 2.52 44.00 7.64
C LEU A 11 2.09 42.53 7.78
N LEU A 12 0.90 42.27 8.31
CA LEU A 12 0.33 40.92 8.42
C LEU A 12 0.10 40.28 7.05
N LEU A 13 -0.46 41.03 6.09
CA LEU A 13 -0.66 40.56 4.72
C LEU A 13 0.67 40.24 4.03
N MET A 14 1.70 41.06 4.24
CA MET A 14 3.05 40.80 3.71
C MET A 14 3.67 39.54 4.35
N LEU A 15 3.53 39.33 5.66
CA LEU A 15 4.02 38.14 6.35
C LEU A 15 3.31 36.86 5.86
N VAL A 16 1.99 36.91 5.66
CA VAL A 16 1.21 35.79 5.14
C VAL A 16 1.63 35.46 3.71
N ALA A 17 1.77 36.47 2.84
CA ALA A 17 2.23 36.27 1.46
C ALA A 17 3.65 35.66 1.40
N ILE A 18 4.58 36.12 2.25
CA ILE A 18 5.93 35.55 2.36
C ILE A 18 5.89 34.10 2.84
N SER A 19 5.00 33.77 3.78
CA SER A 19 4.86 32.38 4.26
C SER A 19 4.29 31.45 3.19
N MET A 20 3.32 31.93 2.40
CA MET A 20 2.72 31.18 1.29
C MET A 20 3.73 30.93 0.17
N THR A 21 4.54 31.93 -0.20
CA THR A 21 5.56 31.75 -1.23
C THR A 21 6.69 30.83 -0.77
N LEU A 22 7.05 30.87 0.53
CA LEU A 22 8.04 29.95 1.09
C LEU A 22 7.56 28.49 1.04
N GLN A 23 6.26 28.24 1.22
CA GLN A 23 5.67 26.90 1.09
C GLN A 23 5.69 26.35 -0.34
N MET A 24 5.75 27.21 -1.37
CA MET A 24 5.80 26.80 -2.78
C MET A 24 7.21 26.35 -3.23
N MET A 25 8.25 26.64 -2.45
CA MET A 25 9.63 26.15 -2.67
C MET A 25 9.93 24.88 -1.88
N VAL A 26 9.20 24.64 -0.79
CA VAL A 26 9.13 23.32 -0.17
C VAL A 26 8.29 22.47 -1.11
N GLY A 27 8.94 21.91 -2.14
CA GLY A 27 8.41 20.71 -2.77
C GLY A 27 7.97 19.80 -1.65
N VAL A 28 6.74 19.28 -1.73
CA VAL A 28 6.24 18.31 -0.76
C VAL A 28 7.10 17.06 -0.94
N GLU A 29 8.33 17.08 -0.44
CA GLU A 29 8.87 15.91 0.21
C GLU A 29 7.82 15.60 1.25
N ALA A 30 7.07 14.52 1.00
CA ALA A 30 6.00 14.09 1.86
C ALA A 30 6.52 14.16 3.29
N ILE A 31 6.03 15.14 4.04
CA ILE A 31 6.33 15.23 5.45
C ILE A 31 5.88 13.87 5.97
N ASP A 32 6.80 13.03 6.43
CA ASP A 32 6.46 11.76 7.07
C ASP A 32 5.87 12.11 8.44
N ILE A 33 4.64 12.61 8.42
CA ILE A 33 3.83 12.87 9.62
C ILE A 33 3.39 11.52 10.24
N GLY A 34 3.90 10.39 9.74
CA GLY A 34 3.52 9.04 10.16
C GLY A 34 2.08 8.67 9.81
N ILE A 35 1.41 9.46 8.97
CA ILE A 35 0.00 9.27 8.57
C ILE A 35 -0.12 8.18 7.51
N ALA A 36 0.80 8.18 6.53
CA ALA A 36 0.87 7.19 5.47
C ALA A 36 2.11 6.30 5.64
N LYS A 37 2.00 5.02 5.29
CA LYS A 37 3.12 4.08 5.27
C LYS A 37 3.05 3.26 4.00
N ASP A 38 4.14 3.25 3.25
CA ASP A 38 4.29 2.31 2.15
C ASP A 38 4.58 0.91 2.68
N THR A 39 3.87 -0.06 2.13
CA THR A 39 4.03 -1.48 2.46
C THR A 39 4.10 -2.27 1.16
N SER A 40 5.21 -2.98 1.00
CA SER A 40 5.36 -3.90 -0.12
C SER A 40 4.74 -5.24 0.21
N ILE A 41 4.07 -5.83 -0.77
CA ILE A 41 3.51 -7.17 -0.73
C ILE A 41 4.25 -7.97 -1.80
N THR A 42 4.81 -9.12 -1.43
CA THR A 42 5.53 -10.00 -2.35
C THR A 42 4.92 -11.40 -2.29
N MET A 43 4.56 -11.93 -3.45
CA MET A 43 4.01 -13.27 -3.61
C MET A 43 4.97 -14.10 -4.44
N PHE A 44 5.37 -15.25 -3.91
CA PHE A 44 6.23 -16.22 -4.56
C PHE A 44 5.38 -17.37 -5.07
N ASN A 45 5.51 -17.71 -6.36
CA ASN A 45 4.89 -18.89 -6.91
C ASN A 45 5.65 -20.13 -6.43
N ASN A 46 5.12 -20.79 -5.39
CA ASN A 46 5.67 -22.03 -4.86
C ASN A 46 4.87 -23.26 -5.34
N ILE A 47 4.24 -23.13 -6.51
CA ILE A 47 3.56 -24.20 -7.24
C ILE A 47 4.43 -24.58 -8.44
N SER A 48 4.37 -25.85 -8.86
CA SER A 48 5.11 -26.38 -10.02
C SER A 48 4.50 -25.98 -11.38
N GLN A 49 3.65 -24.95 -11.44
CA GLN A 49 2.93 -24.52 -12.64
C GLN A 49 2.90 -22.99 -12.73
N PRO A 50 2.67 -22.41 -13.93
CA PRO A 50 2.41 -20.99 -14.07
C PRO A 50 1.21 -20.56 -13.23
N LEU A 51 1.38 -19.46 -12.49
CA LEU A 51 0.38 -18.88 -11.60
C LEU A 51 0.02 -17.47 -12.10
N THR A 52 -1.22 -17.25 -12.50
CA THR A 52 -1.74 -15.92 -12.80
C THR A 52 -2.35 -15.32 -11.55
N ILE A 53 -1.87 -14.15 -11.17
CA ILE A 53 -2.32 -13.36 -10.02
C ILE A 53 -3.05 -12.13 -10.54
N HIS A 54 -4.18 -11.81 -9.93
CA HIS A 54 -4.91 -10.57 -10.21
C HIS A 54 -5.37 -9.94 -8.90
N CYS A 55 -4.78 -8.81 -8.55
CA CYS A 55 -5.03 -8.11 -7.30
C CYS A 55 -5.80 -6.81 -7.52
N LYS A 56 -6.67 -6.48 -6.56
CA LYS A 56 -7.47 -5.25 -6.59
C LYS A 56 -7.71 -4.72 -5.18
N GLU A 57 -7.95 -3.42 -5.11
CA GLU A 57 -8.54 -2.71 -3.98
C GLU A 57 -9.72 -1.86 -4.50
N LYS A 58 -10.60 -1.37 -3.64
CA LYS A 58 -11.83 -0.62 -3.98
C LYS A 58 -11.59 0.53 -5.00
N GLY A 59 -11.68 0.20 -6.29
CA GLY A 59 -11.50 1.12 -7.42
C GLY A 59 -10.11 1.11 -8.09
N TYR A 60 -9.15 0.33 -7.57
CA TYR A 60 -7.82 0.15 -8.15
C TYR A 60 -7.61 -1.31 -8.57
N ASP A 61 -7.25 -1.51 -9.83
CA ASP A 61 -6.97 -2.82 -10.40
C ASP A 61 -5.50 -2.84 -10.82
N ASP A 62 -4.72 -3.75 -10.23
CA ASP A 62 -3.29 -3.90 -10.46
C ASP A 62 -2.99 -4.74 -11.74
N GLY A 63 -4.03 -5.30 -12.36
CA GLY A 63 -3.92 -6.09 -13.57
C GLY A 63 -3.53 -7.55 -13.34
N PHE A 64 -3.36 -8.28 -14.43
CA PHE A 64 -3.02 -9.70 -14.41
C PHE A 64 -1.52 -9.91 -14.55
N HIS A 65 -0.94 -10.71 -13.64
CA HIS A 65 0.49 -11.02 -13.60
C HIS A 65 0.69 -12.54 -13.59
N THR A 66 1.32 -13.09 -14.63
CA THR A 66 1.61 -14.53 -14.72
C THR A 66 3.04 -14.82 -14.30
N LEU A 67 3.20 -15.66 -13.29
CA LEU A 67 4.48 -16.05 -12.70
C LEU A 67 4.83 -17.48 -13.08
N SER A 68 6.05 -17.68 -13.60
CA SER A 68 6.63 -19.02 -13.73
C SER A 68 6.88 -19.65 -12.33
N PRO A 69 7.00 -20.98 -12.22
CA PRO A 69 7.37 -21.63 -10.97
C PRO A 69 8.65 -21.02 -10.36
N GLY A 70 8.62 -20.70 -9.07
CA GLY A 70 9.72 -20.06 -8.35
C GLY A 70 9.85 -18.55 -8.55
N ALA A 71 9.14 -17.96 -9.51
CA ALA A 71 9.13 -16.51 -9.71
C ALA A 71 8.27 -15.79 -8.66
N SER A 72 8.46 -14.47 -8.53
CA SER A 72 7.72 -13.65 -7.59
C SER A 72 7.13 -12.40 -8.24
N TYR A 73 5.99 -11.96 -7.73
CA TYR A 73 5.40 -10.67 -8.02
C TYR A 73 5.43 -9.78 -6.78
N ARG A 74 5.76 -8.49 -6.96
CA ARG A 74 5.77 -7.50 -5.88
C ARG A 74 5.10 -6.22 -6.34
N PHE A 75 4.23 -5.70 -5.49
CA PHE A 75 3.68 -4.36 -5.61
C PHE A 75 3.74 -3.65 -4.25
N THR A 76 3.62 -2.32 -4.27
CA THR A 76 3.68 -1.48 -3.07
C THR A 76 2.38 -0.71 -2.94
N ILE A 77 1.83 -0.71 -1.73
CA ILE A 77 0.60 -0.01 -1.39
C ILE A 77 0.87 1.05 -0.34
N THR A 78 0.20 2.18 -0.44
CA THR A 78 0.27 3.24 0.56
C THR A 78 -0.91 3.10 1.52
N ILE A 79 -0.61 2.86 2.79
CA ILE A 79 -1.62 2.61 3.82
C ILE A 79 -1.71 3.80 4.76
N LEU A 80 -2.93 4.27 5.02
CA LEU A 80 -3.19 5.28 6.04
C LEU A 80 -3.28 4.62 7.42
N ARG A 81 -2.42 5.04 8.36
CA ARG A 81 -2.40 4.47 9.72
C ARG A 81 -3.64 4.82 10.54
N ILE A 82 -4.27 5.95 10.22
CA ILE A 82 -5.43 6.51 10.93
C ILE A 82 -6.76 5.80 10.60
N PHE A 83 -6.84 5.08 9.47
CA PHE A 83 -8.06 4.37 9.06
C PHE A 83 -7.74 2.91 8.73
N PRO A 84 -8.25 1.92 9.50
CA PRO A 84 -7.94 0.51 9.33
C PRO A 84 -8.78 -0.13 8.20
N ARG A 85 -8.70 0.43 6.98
CA ARG A 85 -9.55 0.03 5.86
C ARG A 85 -8.81 -0.57 4.67
N SER A 86 -7.48 -0.55 4.65
CA SER A 86 -6.74 -1.07 3.50
C SER A 86 -6.92 -2.59 3.41
N LEU A 87 -7.48 -3.02 2.27
CA LEU A 87 -7.81 -4.39 1.96
C LEU A 87 -7.50 -4.64 0.49
N TRP A 88 -6.60 -5.59 0.25
CA TRP A 88 -6.26 -6.03 -1.10
C TRP A 88 -6.64 -7.48 -1.27
N PHE A 89 -7.55 -7.71 -2.22
CA PHE A 89 -8.03 -9.03 -2.58
C PHE A 89 -7.39 -9.46 -3.88
N CYS A 90 -6.89 -10.69 -3.93
CA CYS A 90 -6.29 -11.25 -5.12
C CYS A 90 -6.97 -12.55 -5.49
N SER A 91 -7.09 -12.78 -6.80
CA SER A 91 -7.37 -14.09 -7.35
C SER A 91 -6.08 -14.74 -7.84
N PHE A 92 -6.08 -16.06 -7.77
CA PHE A 92 -4.94 -16.93 -8.07
C PHE A 92 -5.45 -18.04 -8.99
N ASN A 93 -4.94 -18.08 -10.21
CA ASN A 93 -5.37 -19.00 -11.24
C ASN A 93 -4.18 -19.80 -11.76
N TRP A 94 -4.34 -21.12 -11.84
CA TRP A 94 -3.43 -22.02 -12.52
C TRP A 94 -4.22 -23.17 -13.13
N THR A 95 -3.57 -24.01 -13.93
CA THR A 95 -4.25 -25.13 -14.58
C THR A 95 -4.96 -26.02 -13.56
N GLY A 96 -6.30 -26.06 -13.66
CA GLY A 96 -7.17 -26.90 -12.84
C GLY A 96 -7.66 -26.28 -11.53
N ALA A 97 -7.28 -25.04 -11.19
CA ALA A 97 -7.78 -24.39 -9.98
C ALA A 97 -7.82 -22.87 -10.06
N PHE A 98 -8.79 -22.30 -9.35
CA PHE A 98 -8.99 -20.86 -9.25
C PHE A 98 -9.39 -20.54 -7.80
N HIS A 99 -8.65 -19.65 -7.15
CA HIS A 99 -8.84 -19.33 -5.74
C HIS A 99 -8.79 -17.83 -5.46
N TYR A 100 -9.39 -17.43 -4.34
CA TYR A 100 -9.34 -16.07 -3.82
C TYR A 100 -8.66 -16.02 -2.46
N PHE A 101 -7.97 -14.90 -2.21
CA PHE A 101 -7.44 -14.58 -0.91
C PHE A 101 -7.22 -13.06 -0.75
N ASP A 102 -7.55 -12.55 0.43
CA ASP A 102 -7.15 -11.20 0.86
C ASP A 102 -5.66 -11.22 1.20
N ILE A 103 -4.81 -10.88 0.23
CA ILE A 103 -3.35 -10.93 0.38
C ILE A 103 -2.85 -9.90 1.39
N TYR A 104 -3.61 -8.82 1.60
CA TYR A 104 -3.31 -7.82 2.59
C TYR A 104 -4.58 -7.38 3.32
N VAL A 105 -4.57 -7.55 4.64
CA VAL A 105 -5.59 -7.07 5.55
C VAL A 105 -4.88 -6.25 6.61
N GLN A 106 -5.08 -4.93 6.65
CA GLN A 106 -4.35 -4.06 7.56
C GLN A 106 -4.44 -4.51 9.04
N LYS A 107 -5.57 -5.08 9.48
CA LYS A 107 -5.69 -5.60 10.86
C LYS A 107 -4.81 -6.84 11.12
N ARG A 108 -4.70 -7.76 10.15
CA ARG A 108 -3.93 -9.01 10.23
C ARG A 108 -2.43 -8.79 9.99
N ASP A 109 -2.11 -7.85 9.11
CA ASP A 109 -0.77 -7.66 8.55
C ASP A 109 -0.09 -6.37 9.08
N LYS A 110 -0.71 -5.74 10.08
CA LYS A 110 -0.08 -4.74 10.95
C LYS A 110 1.24 -5.33 11.47
N GLY A 111 2.35 -4.72 11.08
CA GLY A 111 3.67 -5.17 11.53
C GLY A 111 4.46 -5.98 10.51
N CYS A 112 4.01 -6.09 9.25
CA CYS A 112 4.94 -6.38 8.16
C CYS A 112 6.13 -5.41 8.29
N GLY A 113 7.29 -5.99 8.62
CA GLY A 113 8.48 -5.27 9.09
C GLY A 113 9.14 -4.47 7.98
N ARG A 114 10.45 -4.24 8.10
CA ARG A 114 11.22 -3.51 7.08
C ARG A 114 11.19 -4.18 5.69
N HIS A 115 10.91 -5.48 5.63
CA HIS A 115 10.93 -6.26 4.39
C HIS A 115 9.56 -6.39 3.69
N GLY A 116 8.50 -5.79 4.24
CA GLY A 116 7.14 -5.93 3.70
C GLY A 116 6.46 -7.26 4.07
N CYS A 117 5.32 -7.54 3.44
CA CYS A 117 4.55 -8.77 3.63
C CYS A 117 4.91 -9.79 2.54
N GLY A 118 5.60 -10.87 2.92
CA GLY A 118 5.96 -11.94 1.99
C GLY A 118 5.03 -13.15 2.12
N TRP A 119 4.64 -13.71 0.98
CA TRP A 119 3.74 -14.86 0.89
C TRP A 119 4.25 -15.91 -0.09
N TYR A 120 4.32 -17.17 0.32
CA TYR A 120 4.44 -18.32 -0.56
C TYR A 120 3.04 -18.78 -0.98
N ILE A 121 2.76 -18.75 -2.27
CA ILE A 121 1.52 -19.29 -2.82
C ILE A 121 1.72 -20.78 -3.07
N LYS A 122 0.95 -21.61 -2.35
CA LYS A 122 0.96 -23.07 -2.47
C LYS A 122 -0.42 -23.57 -2.86
N LYS A 123 -0.53 -24.85 -3.24
CA LYS A 123 -1.83 -25.43 -3.62
C LYS A 123 -2.83 -25.44 -2.45
N GLU A 124 -2.34 -25.62 -1.22
CA GLU A 124 -3.15 -25.69 -0.01
C GLU A 124 -3.63 -24.32 0.47
N GLY A 125 -2.91 -23.26 0.07
CA GLY A 125 -3.18 -21.90 0.48
C GLY A 125 -1.92 -21.02 0.52
N PRO A 126 -2.10 -19.70 0.72
CA PRO A 126 -1.01 -18.76 0.91
C PRO A 126 -0.40 -18.88 2.32
N CYS A 127 0.92 -18.88 2.40
CA CYS A 127 1.68 -18.94 3.64
C CYS A 127 2.60 -17.72 3.79
N LYS A 128 2.57 -17.05 4.93
CA LYS A 128 3.52 -15.99 5.25
C LYS A 128 4.94 -16.54 5.34
N ILE A 129 5.91 -15.72 4.93
CA ILE A 129 7.31 -15.97 5.26
C ILE A 129 7.43 -15.87 6.80
N GLY A 130 7.73 -17.00 7.45
CA GLY A 130 7.73 -17.12 8.91
C GLY A 130 6.80 -18.21 9.45
N GLY A 131 5.85 -18.71 8.65
CA GLY A 131 5.17 -19.99 8.92
C GLY A 131 3.63 -19.96 8.96
N ASP A 132 3.00 -18.80 9.09
CA ASP A 132 1.52 -18.74 9.16
C ASP A 132 0.89 -19.03 7.80
N CYS A 133 0.17 -20.14 7.70
CA CYS A 133 -0.57 -20.53 6.49
C CYS A 133 -2.08 -20.36 6.68
N TYR A 134 -2.75 -19.95 5.62
CA TYR A 134 -4.20 -19.73 5.62
C TYR A 134 -4.84 -20.58 4.53
N PRO A 135 -6.04 -21.13 4.76
CA PRO A 135 -6.80 -21.78 3.71
C PRO A 135 -7.25 -20.75 2.67
N TRP A 136 -7.50 -21.23 1.45
CA TRP A 136 -8.22 -20.46 0.45
C TRP A 136 -9.61 -20.05 0.92
N MET A 137 -10.10 -18.93 0.39
CA MET A 137 -11.48 -18.50 0.63
C MET A 137 -12.46 -19.45 -0.08
N LYS A 138 -13.63 -19.63 0.54
CA LYS A 138 -14.74 -20.41 -0.02
C LYS A 138 -15.61 -19.55 -0.93
#